data_AF-A0A3N5GB14-F1
#
_entry.id   AF-A0A3N5GB14-F1
#
_cell.length_a   1.000
_cell.length_b   1.000
_cell.length_c   1.000
_cell.angle_alpha   90.00
_cell.angle_beta   90.00
_cell.angle_gamma   90.00
#
_symmetry.space_group_name_H-M   'P 1'
#
loop_
_entity.id
_entity.type
_entity.pdbx_description
1 polymer ?
#
loop_
_entity_poly.entity_id
_entity_poly.type
_entity_poly.pdbx_seq_one_letter_code
_entity_poly.pdbx_strand_id
1 'polypeptide(L)'
;MADQAGGFRLPNRHSERASGARQVSASRVALVIGALALGTCASDGSRHSPGEDSCDLPGGSASNPTDLGSVLSTSTSCTVFVLEDGYYEPTSIMRSGVTIRAANRCRALLRGELEIRGSNVVVDGVSVTTPETAISVYKPGVHVRNSCIQGFGKSAYGNGIWIFQEALDESNRIFIESNTLDDWGGFLYSGGIAIGKADDDRNSHSDVTVEVRRNRITGGPTTETIYNAAVQSFHPFIAYGNYVHTVNGTAFQNKTFNSYIACNEVVNNLGDGALYNRSSSNNVWEYNLIHDSYLGIDHFTGDGNVFRGNVIYDTDYIGRIKNHQPGSTNLLIESNTFYNTSASAGWIWDSSSDGSISNVVWRSNLFHTIHGEAIESPVPYAWDEYANGFYQTSRPSSTTGYATGSSVTLDPRLADLPADFTVLEPAMMSMGAPWPLPCPEFNGERSG
;
A
#
# COMPACT_ATOMS: atom_id res chain seq x y z
N MET A 1 18.81 20.77 -11.40
CA MET A 1 18.05 21.56 -12.39
C MET A 1 16.59 21.38 -12.05
N ALA A 2 15.86 22.47 -11.84
CA ALA A 2 14.49 22.46 -11.33
C ALA A 2 13.50 22.08 -12.44
N ASP A 3 12.82 20.95 -12.30
CA ASP A 3 11.71 20.58 -13.17
C ASP A 3 10.46 21.36 -12.78
N GLN A 4 9.95 22.12 -13.75
CA GLN A 4 8.69 22.84 -13.66
C GLN A 4 7.54 21.84 -13.76
N ALA A 5 6.82 21.64 -12.66
CA ALA A 5 5.52 20.98 -12.69
C ALA A 5 4.50 21.89 -13.41
N GLY A 6 4.21 21.56 -14.67
CA GLY A 6 3.11 22.15 -15.41
C GLY A 6 1.78 21.76 -14.78
N GLY A 7 1.16 22.70 -14.05
CA GLY A 7 -0.20 22.57 -13.59
C GLY A 7 -1.18 22.66 -14.76
N PHE A 8 -1.95 21.60 -14.99
CA PHE A 8 -3.08 21.62 -15.91
C PHE A 8 -4.39 21.50 -15.14
N ARG A 9 -5.27 22.49 -15.33
CA ARG A 9 -6.63 22.53 -14.78
C ARG A 9 -7.54 21.60 -15.56
N LEU A 10 -8.25 20.71 -14.87
CA LEU A 10 -9.45 20.05 -15.39
C LEU A 10 -10.62 21.04 -15.43
N PRO A 11 -11.57 20.90 -16.38
CA PRO A 11 -12.75 21.75 -16.44
C PRO A 11 -13.76 21.39 -15.34
N ASN A 12 -14.17 22.40 -14.58
CA ASN A 12 -15.31 22.34 -13.66
C ASN A 12 -16.59 21.91 -14.38
N ARG A 13 -17.22 20.83 -13.91
CA ARG A 13 -18.68 20.67 -13.96
C ARG A 13 -19.19 20.13 -12.63
N HIS A 14 -19.66 21.04 -11.78
CA HIS A 14 -20.69 20.71 -10.80
C HIS A 14 -22.04 20.56 -11.53
N SER A 15 -22.75 19.46 -11.26
CA SER A 15 -24.18 19.55 -10.95
C SER A 15 -24.63 18.32 -10.15
N GLU A 16 -24.92 18.57 -8.88
CA GLU A 16 -26.07 18.06 -8.13
C GLU A 16 -26.56 16.62 -8.40
N ARG A 17 -26.39 15.74 -7.41
CA ARG A 17 -27.51 14.87 -7.01
C ARG A 17 -27.54 14.61 -5.51
N ALA A 18 -28.74 14.89 -5.00
CA ALA A 18 -29.20 14.89 -3.62
C ALA A 18 -28.84 13.66 -2.78
N SER A 19 -28.54 13.97 -1.52
CA SER A 19 -28.58 13.09 -0.37
C SER A 19 -29.94 12.37 -0.26
N GLY A 20 -29.95 11.08 -0.53
CA GLY A 20 -31.02 10.16 -0.16
C GLY A 20 -30.56 9.29 1.00
N ALA A 21 -30.69 9.78 2.22
CA ALA A 21 -30.50 8.95 3.42
C ALA A 21 -31.58 7.84 3.42
N ARG A 22 -31.17 6.60 3.12
CA ARG A 22 -32.02 5.42 3.34
C ARG A 22 -31.75 4.87 4.72
N GLN A 23 -32.68 5.15 5.62
CA GLN A 23 -32.90 4.45 6.88
C GLN A 23 -33.17 2.97 6.57
N VAL A 24 -32.26 2.07 6.94
CA VAL A 24 -32.55 0.63 6.90
C VAL A 24 -32.79 0.15 8.33
N SER A 25 -34.04 -0.27 8.53
CA SER A 25 -34.63 -0.83 9.74
C SER A 25 -33.91 -2.11 10.16
N ALA A 26 -33.41 -2.15 11.40
CA ALA A 26 -32.89 -3.34 12.04
C ALA A 26 -34.03 -4.29 12.40
N SER A 27 -34.23 -5.34 11.60
CA SER A 27 -35.04 -6.49 12.00
C SER A 27 -34.17 -7.54 12.69
N ARG A 28 -34.52 -7.83 13.94
CA ARG A 28 -33.95 -8.86 14.80
C ARG A 28 -34.18 -10.24 14.19
N VAL A 29 -33.12 -11.03 14.06
CA VAL A 29 -33.21 -12.49 14.09
C VAL A 29 -32.18 -12.99 15.11
N ALA A 30 -32.70 -13.58 16.18
CA ALA A 30 -31.91 -14.29 17.16
C ALA A 30 -31.48 -15.63 16.56
N LEU A 31 -30.18 -15.94 16.64
CA LEU A 31 -29.70 -17.31 16.54
C LEU A 31 -28.95 -17.65 17.83
N VAL A 32 -29.56 -18.53 18.60
CA VAL A 32 -28.99 -19.25 19.74
C VAL A 32 -28.19 -20.42 19.18
N ILE A 33 -26.94 -20.59 19.63
CA ILE A 33 -26.10 -21.81 19.78
C ILE A 33 -24.68 -21.25 20.02
N GLY A 34 -23.85 -21.65 20.98
CA GLY A 34 -23.89 -22.59 22.08
C GLY A 34 -22.53 -22.42 22.77
N ALA A 35 -22.53 -22.23 24.08
CA ALA A 35 -21.34 -22.00 24.87
C ALA A 35 -20.40 -23.23 24.84
N LEU A 36 -19.11 -23.02 24.61
CA LEU A 36 -18.06 -23.95 25.01
C LEU A 36 -16.83 -23.18 25.51
N ALA A 37 -16.76 -23.14 26.85
CA ALA A 37 -15.60 -23.15 27.74
C ALA A 37 -14.39 -22.23 27.47
N LEU A 38 -14.31 -21.23 28.36
CA LEU A 38 -13.11 -20.66 28.97
C LEU A 38 -11.96 -21.67 29.10
N GLY A 39 -10.85 -21.38 28.42
CA GLY A 39 -9.52 -21.94 28.67
C GLY A 39 -8.62 -20.85 29.24
N THR A 40 -8.24 -21.04 30.50
CA THR A 40 -7.48 -20.15 31.38
C THR A 40 -6.06 -19.84 30.90
N CYS A 41 -5.55 -18.69 31.34
CA CYS A 41 -4.15 -18.28 31.31
C CYS A 41 -3.19 -19.44 31.68
N ALA A 42 -2.30 -19.79 30.78
CA ALA A 42 -1.08 -20.51 31.09
C ALA A 42 0.10 -19.65 30.62
N SER A 43 0.79 -19.09 31.61
CA SER A 43 2.13 -18.53 31.48
C SER A 43 3.08 -19.65 31.09
N ASP A 44 3.46 -19.74 29.81
CA ASP A 44 4.53 -20.63 29.40
C ASP A 44 5.87 -19.89 29.48
N GLY A 45 6.74 -20.47 30.30
CA GLY A 45 7.98 -19.90 30.76
C GLY A 45 8.93 -19.57 29.62
N SER A 46 9.61 -18.46 29.81
CA SER A 46 10.84 -18.05 29.15
C SER A 46 11.78 -19.23 28.91
N ARG A 47 11.85 -19.70 27.66
CA ARG A 47 13.10 -20.26 27.14
C ARG A 47 14.01 -19.10 26.80
N HIS A 48 14.79 -18.66 27.79
CA HIS A 48 15.98 -17.86 27.53
C HIS A 48 16.93 -18.69 26.65
N SER A 49 17.09 -18.27 25.40
CA SER A 49 18.30 -18.61 24.65
C SER A 49 19.49 -18.03 25.42
N PRO A 50 20.54 -18.81 25.69
CA PRO A 50 21.73 -18.28 26.35
C PRO A 50 22.46 -17.37 25.36
N GLY A 51 22.47 -16.05 25.59
CA GLY A 51 23.39 -15.13 24.89
C GLY A 51 22.93 -13.70 24.62
N GLU A 52 21.69 -13.30 24.90
CA GLU A 52 21.27 -11.90 24.73
C GLU A 52 21.33 -11.14 26.06
N ASP A 53 22.33 -10.27 26.20
CA ASP A 53 22.42 -9.36 27.33
C ASP A 53 21.32 -8.29 27.21
N SER A 54 20.35 -8.33 28.13
CA SER A 54 19.17 -7.45 28.10
C SER A 54 19.18 -6.44 29.25
N CYS A 55 18.75 -5.21 28.94
CA CYS A 55 18.58 -4.11 29.88
C CYS A 55 17.12 -3.66 29.88
N ASP A 56 16.48 -3.67 31.06
CA ASP A 56 15.17 -3.03 31.27
C ASP A 56 15.36 -1.52 31.52
N LEU A 57 14.62 -0.69 30.79
CA LEU A 57 14.73 0.77 30.84
C LEU A 57 13.43 1.42 31.29
N PRO A 58 13.39 2.08 32.47
CA PRO A 58 12.19 2.73 32.96
C PRO A 58 11.79 3.90 32.06
N GLY A 59 10.49 4.00 31.79
CA GLY A 59 9.91 5.12 31.06
C GLY A 59 9.81 6.38 31.93
N GLY A 60 10.12 7.53 31.35
CA GLY A 60 9.99 8.82 32.02
C GLY A 60 8.55 9.35 31.98
N SER A 61 8.34 10.53 32.57
CA SER A 61 7.08 11.25 32.43
C SER A 61 7.11 12.17 31.21
N ALA A 62 5.95 12.66 30.76
CA ALA A 62 5.90 13.59 29.62
C ALA A 62 6.77 14.84 29.83
N SER A 63 6.87 15.34 31.06
CA SER A 63 7.69 16.52 31.41
C SER A 63 9.15 16.19 31.73
N ASN A 64 9.49 14.92 31.93
CA ASN A 64 10.85 14.44 32.21
C ASN A 64 11.02 13.05 31.60
N PRO A 65 11.09 12.95 30.26
CA PRO A 65 11.22 11.69 29.56
C PRO A 65 12.61 11.08 29.76
N THR A 66 12.72 9.77 29.56
CA THR A 66 14.00 9.05 29.65
C THR A 66 14.86 9.34 28.42
N ASP A 67 16.13 9.70 28.63
CA ASP A 67 17.12 9.89 27.57
C ASP A 67 17.60 8.53 27.02
N LEU A 68 16.88 8.02 26.04
CA LEU A 68 17.19 6.73 25.40
C LEU A 68 18.55 6.75 24.68
N GLY A 69 18.95 7.89 24.10
CA GLY A 69 20.21 7.99 23.35
C GLY A 69 21.45 7.84 24.24
N SER A 70 21.44 8.51 25.39
CA SER A 70 22.50 8.36 26.40
C SER A 70 22.61 6.92 26.90
N VAL A 71 21.48 6.25 27.16
CA VAL A 71 21.49 4.86 27.61
C VAL A 71 22.05 3.91 26.55
N LEU A 72 21.60 4.03 25.29
CA LEU A 72 22.06 3.18 24.18
C LEU A 72 23.57 3.34 23.92
N SER A 73 24.12 4.53 24.13
CA SER A 73 25.54 4.83 23.92
C SER A 73 26.44 4.37 25.07
N THR A 74 25.92 4.36 26.31
CA THR A 74 26.71 4.03 27.52
C THR A 74 26.62 2.57 27.92
N SER A 75 25.49 1.91 27.65
CA SER A 75 25.21 0.53 28.07
C SER A 75 25.75 -0.49 27.06
N THR A 76 27.07 -0.57 26.93
CA THR A 76 27.75 -1.40 25.92
C THR A 76 27.56 -2.91 26.13
N SER A 77 27.25 -3.37 27.35
CA SER A 77 27.00 -4.79 27.63
C SER A 77 25.68 -5.27 27.04
N CYS A 78 24.64 -4.44 27.01
CA CYS A 78 23.32 -4.87 26.54
C CYS A 78 23.19 -4.78 25.02
N THR A 79 22.57 -5.79 24.41
CA THR A 79 22.17 -5.81 23.00
C THR A 79 20.66 -5.71 22.83
N VAL A 80 19.88 -6.01 23.88
CA VAL A 80 18.43 -5.89 23.89
C VAL A 80 17.99 -4.89 24.96
N PHE A 81 17.27 -3.85 24.57
CA PHE A 81 16.73 -2.84 25.45
C PHE A 81 15.21 -2.98 25.50
N VAL A 82 14.69 -3.32 26.69
CA VAL A 82 13.25 -3.44 26.93
C VAL A 82 12.76 -2.12 27.54
N LEU A 83 11.93 -1.40 26.79
CA LEU A 83 11.39 -0.11 27.17
C LEU A 83 10.09 -0.30 27.96
N GLU A 84 10.07 0.08 29.23
CA GLU A 84 8.85 0.13 30.02
C GLU A 84 7.87 1.22 29.51
N ASP A 85 6.65 1.20 30.02
CA ASP A 85 5.63 2.20 29.70
C ASP A 85 6.10 3.60 30.15
N GLY A 86 5.99 4.59 29.26
CA GLY A 86 6.34 5.98 29.57
C GLY A 86 6.90 6.74 28.38
N TYR A 87 7.57 7.85 28.66
CA TYR A 87 8.07 8.77 27.65
C TYR A 87 9.59 8.69 27.52
N TYR A 88 10.06 8.80 26.29
CA TYR A 88 11.46 8.81 25.90
C TYR A 88 11.75 10.02 25.01
N GLU A 89 12.93 10.63 25.17
CA GLU A 89 13.38 11.74 24.32
C GLU A 89 13.56 11.27 22.86
N PRO A 90 13.44 12.18 21.87
CA PRO A 90 13.87 11.89 20.51
C PRO A 90 15.34 11.44 20.50
N THR A 91 15.67 10.50 19.62
CA THR A 91 16.96 9.83 19.69
C THR A 91 17.46 9.35 18.34
N SER A 92 18.78 9.21 18.24
CA SER A 92 19.46 8.56 17.13
C SER A 92 20.14 7.28 17.62
N ILE A 93 19.74 6.13 17.09
CA ILE A 93 20.36 4.83 17.37
C ILE A 93 21.62 4.72 16.52
N MET A 94 22.77 5.04 17.11
CA MET A 94 24.07 4.97 16.44
C MET A 94 24.68 3.56 16.46
N ARG A 95 24.30 2.75 17.45
CA ARG A 95 24.89 1.43 17.69
C ARG A 95 24.24 0.38 16.80
N SER A 96 25.05 -0.39 16.09
CA SER A 96 24.59 -1.53 15.28
C SER A 96 24.26 -2.76 16.13
N GLY A 97 23.40 -3.65 15.63
CA GLY A 97 23.14 -4.96 16.22
C GLY A 97 22.35 -4.91 17.54
N VAL A 98 21.55 -3.85 17.75
CA VAL A 98 20.73 -3.69 18.96
C VAL A 98 19.25 -3.86 18.65
N THR A 99 18.52 -4.38 19.62
CA THR A 99 17.07 -4.44 19.62
C THR A 99 16.53 -3.48 20.67
N ILE A 100 15.57 -2.65 20.28
CA ILE A 100 14.77 -1.81 21.18
C ILE A 100 13.33 -2.29 21.07
N ARG A 101 12.79 -2.78 22.18
CA ARG A 101 11.45 -3.35 22.21
C ARG A 101 10.65 -2.77 23.37
N ALA A 102 9.43 -2.34 23.12
CA ALA A 102 8.52 -1.96 24.19
C ALA A 102 8.04 -3.20 24.97
N ALA A 103 8.02 -3.12 26.30
CA ALA A 103 7.47 -4.16 27.17
C ALA A 103 5.99 -4.39 26.86
N ASN A 104 5.24 -3.32 26.65
CA ASN A 104 3.88 -3.33 26.16
C ASN A 104 3.80 -2.56 24.84
N ARG A 105 3.21 -3.19 23.82
CA ARG A 105 3.06 -2.60 22.48
C ARG A 105 2.44 -1.20 22.56
N CYS A 106 3.13 -0.26 21.94
CA CYS A 106 2.80 1.16 21.80
C CYS A 106 2.69 1.95 23.12
N ARG A 107 3.29 1.45 24.21
CA ARG A 107 3.34 2.16 25.50
C ARG A 107 4.66 2.85 25.81
N ALA A 108 5.72 2.52 25.08
CA ALA A 108 6.96 3.30 25.07
C ALA A 108 6.84 4.44 24.04
N LEU A 109 6.66 5.67 24.51
CA LEU A 109 6.31 6.85 23.71
C LEU A 109 7.55 7.69 23.40
N LEU A 110 8.00 7.69 22.14
CA LEU A 110 9.11 8.51 21.65
C LEU A 110 8.59 9.90 21.24
N ARG A 111 9.14 10.96 21.85
CA ARG A 111 8.73 12.35 21.64
C ARG A 111 9.46 13.03 20.48
N GLY A 112 9.32 12.49 19.27
CA GLY A 112 9.93 13.07 18.07
C GLY A 112 10.42 11.99 17.13
N GLU A 113 11.22 12.39 16.15
CA GLU A 113 11.81 11.46 15.19
C GLU A 113 12.75 10.45 15.87
N LEU A 114 12.70 9.21 15.41
CA LEU A 114 13.66 8.16 15.70
C LEU A 114 14.59 7.96 14.50
N GLU A 115 15.85 8.35 14.63
CA GLU A 115 16.84 8.12 13.57
C GLU A 115 17.58 6.81 13.82
N ILE A 116 17.69 5.95 12.80
CA ILE A 116 18.41 4.69 12.84
C ILE A 116 19.66 4.81 11.98
N ARG A 117 20.82 4.97 12.65
CA ARG A 117 22.13 5.17 12.03
C ARG A 117 23.10 4.01 12.25
N GLY A 118 22.69 3.00 13.02
CA GLY A 118 23.36 1.70 13.14
C GLY A 118 22.72 0.65 12.21
N SER A 119 23.52 -0.31 11.75
CA SER A 119 23.04 -1.47 10.97
C SER A 119 22.44 -2.54 11.88
N ASN A 120 21.59 -3.42 11.33
CA ASN A 120 21.05 -4.58 12.08
C ASN A 120 20.30 -4.17 13.35
N VAL A 121 19.52 -3.08 13.26
CA VAL A 121 18.74 -2.54 14.38
C VAL A 121 17.30 -3.04 14.28
N VAL A 122 16.76 -3.54 15.39
CA VAL A 122 15.35 -3.92 15.50
C VAL A 122 14.63 -2.92 16.41
N VAL A 123 13.53 -2.36 15.91
CA VAL A 123 12.60 -1.51 16.65
C VAL A 123 11.25 -2.22 16.71
N ASP A 124 10.79 -2.56 17.90
CA ASP A 124 9.64 -3.44 18.11
C ASP A 124 8.64 -2.86 19.11
N GLY A 125 7.43 -2.56 18.63
CA GLY A 125 6.32 -2.19 19.50
C GLY A 125 6.41 -0.79 20.10
N VAL A 126 7.26 0.12 19.61
CA VAL A 126 7.33 1.49 20.12
C VAL A 126 6.18 2.36 19.57
N SER A 127 5.91 3.49 20.22
CA SER A 127 5.02 4.51 19.68
C SER A 127 5.80 5.77 19.34
N VAL A 128 5.60 6.30 18.13
CA VAL A 128 6.21 7.57 17.69
C VAL A 128 5.11 8.54 17.29
N THR A 129 5.21 9.78 17.78
CA THR A 129 4.27 10.85 17.42
C THR A 129 5.03 12.14 17.17
N THR A 130 4.98 12.63 15.94
CA THR A 130 5.71 13.83 15.51
C THR A 130 5.04 14.41 14.27
N PRO A 131 5.01 15.75 14.10
CA PRO A 131 4.50 16.37 12.88
C PRO A 131 5.39 16.14 11.64
N GLU A 132 6.65 15.74 11.82
CA GLU A 132 7.63 15.60 10.74
C GLU A 132 7.76 14.14 10.29
N THR A 133 8.98 13.65 10.06
CA THR A 133 9.24 12.23 9.81
C THR A 133 9.32 11.49 11.14
N ALA A 134 8.68 10.32 11.25
CA ALA A 134 8.65 9.59 12.52
C ALA A 134 9.84 8.65 12.70
N ILE A 135 10.23 7.91 11.66
CA ILE A 135 11.40 7.03 11.70
C ILE A 135 12.22 7.20 10.42
N SER A 136 13.51 7.50 10.57
CA SER A 136 14.46 7.58 9.45
C SER A 136 15.49 6.47 9.52
N VAL A 137 15.74 5.80 8.40
CA VAL A 137 16.64 4.64 8.30
C VAL A 137 17.78 4.95 7.35
N TYR A 138 19.01 4.96 7.88
CA TYR A 138 20.24 5.31 7.14
C TYR A 138 21.21 4.14 6.95
N LYS A 139 20.90 2.97 7.49
CA LYS A 139 21.77 1.77 7.45
C LYS A 139 20.98 0.49 7.20
N PRO A 140 21.64 -0.54 6.62
CA PRO A 140 20.98 -1.79 6.24
C PRO A 140 20.65 -2.70 7.43
N GLY A 141 19.82 -3.72 7.17
CA GLY A 141 19.43 -4.73 8.15
C GLY A 141 18.45 -4.24 9.21
N VAL A 142 17.74 -3.14 8.95
CA VAL A 142 16.83 -2.55 9.94
C VAL A 142 15.45 -3.21 9.87
N HIS A 143 14.91 -3.52 11.04
CA HIS A 143 13.56 -4.08 11.18
C HIS A 143 12.72 -3.15 12.04
N VAL A 144 11.65 -2.58 11.49
CA VAL A 144 10.67 -1.80 12.25
C VAL A 144 9.38 -2.59 12.27
N ARG A 145 8.97 -3.03 13.46
CA ARG A 145 7.81 -3.91 13.60
C ARG A 145 6.89 -3.59 14.75
N ASN A 146 5.64 -4.01 14.61
CA ASN A 146 4.58 -3.91 15.63
C ASN A 146 4.38 -2.50 16.21
N SER A 147 4.91 -1.45 15.59
CA SER A 147 4.97 -0.11 16.15
C SER A 147 3.72 0.70 15.82
N CYS A 148 3.45 1.74 16.60
CA CYS A 148 2.38 2.71 16.34
C CYS A 148 2.98 4.05 15.98
N ILE A 149 2.69 4.55 14.79
CA ILE A 149 3.27 5.77 14.23
C ILE A 149 2.12 6.68 13.85
N GLN A 150 2.10 7.89 14.37
CA GLN A 150 0.96 8.79 14.19
C GLN A 150 1.33 10.27 14.12
N GLY A 151 0.46 11.07 13.51
CA GLY A 151 0.55 12.53 13.52
C GLY A 151 1.60 13.11 12.58
N PHE A 152 2.18 12.30 11.68
CA PHE A 152 3.31 12.66 10.82
C PHE A 152 2.90 13.30 9.49
N GLY A 153 3.88 13.78 8.72
CA GLY A 153 3.60 14.37 7.40
C GLY A 153 2.88 15.72 7.44
N LYS A 154 2.98 16.45 8.56
CA LYS A 154 2.52 17.84 8.71
C LYS A 154 3.57 18.85 8.26
N SER A 155 4.65 18.38 7.63
CA SER A 155 5.68 19.15 6.95
C SER A 155 5.94 18.58 5.55
N ALA A 156 6.57 19.36 4.68
CA ALA A 156 6.98 18.87 3.37
C ALA A 156 7.98 17.71 3.52
N TYR A 157 7.75 16.61 2.79
CA TYR A 157 8.55 15.38 2.87
C TYR A 157 8.52 14.67 4.24
N GLY A 158 7.57 15.00 5.13
CA GLY A 158 7.40 14.24 6.38
C GLY A 158 6.80 12.87 6.10
N ASN A 159 7.48 11.80 6.54
CA ASN A 159 7.05 10.42 6.31
C ASN A 159 6.87 9.64 7.62
N GLY A 160 6.00 8.63 7.65
CA GLY A 160 5.91 7.74 8.81
C GLY A 160 7.21 6.97 8.99
N ILE A 161 7.69 6.34 7.92
CA ILE A 161 9.00 5.70 7.87
C ILE A 161 9.69 6.10 6.57
N TRP A 162 10.91 6.62 6.65
CA TRP A 162 11.73 6.96 5.48
C TRP A 162 13.03 6.14 5.47
N ILE A 163 13.21 5.36 4.42
CA ILE A 163 14.43 4.57 4.18
C ILE A 163 15.26 5.29 3.11
N PHE A 164 16.48 5.67 3.44
CA PHE A 164 17.38 6.38 2.52
C PHE A 164 18.19 5.41 1.64
N GLN A 165 18.67 5.88 0.48
CA GLN A 165 19.46 5.07 -0.47
C GLN A 165 20.66 4.39 0.20
N GLU A 166 21.40 5.10 1.06
CA GLU A 166 22.53 4.57 1.83
C GLU A 166 22.18 3.42 2.82
N ALA A 167 20.89 3.16 3.06
CA ALA A 167 20.44 2.03 3.84
C ALA A 167 20.19 0.76 3.00
N LEU A 168 20.16 0.87 1.67
CA LEU A 168 19.81 -0.22 0.78
C LEU A 168 21.02 -1.15 0.59
N ASP A 169 20.82 -2.43 0.86
CA ASP A 169 21.84 -3.47 0.74
C ASP A 169 21.16 -4.81 0.43
N GLU A 170 21.49 -5.41 -0.71
CA GLU A 170 20.92 -6.69 -1.17
C GLU A 170 21.26 -7.86 -0.22
N SER A 171 22.41 -7.77 0.45
CA SER A 171 22.88 -8.78 1.38
C SER A 171 22.23 -8.66 2.76
N ASN A 172 21.56 -7.53 3.03
CA ASN A 172 21.09 -7.18 4.36
C ASN A 172 19.80 -6.34 4.31
N ARG A 173 18.70 -7.04 4.05
CA ARG A 173 17.38 -6.45 3.79
C ARG A 173 16.78 -5.71 4.97
N ILE A 174 15.91 -4.76 4.65
CA ILE A 174 15.11 -4.00 5.60
C ILE A 174 13.69 -4.54 5.61
N PHE A 175 13.11 -4.70 6.80
CA PHE A 175 11.74 -5.18 6.99
C PHE A 175 10.91 -4.16 7.76
N ILE A 176 9.81 -3.71 7.14
CA ILE A 176 8.82 -2.84 7.76
C ILE A 176 7.54 -3.64 7.91
N GLU A 177 7.25 -4.15 9.11
CA GLU A 177 6.19 -5.14 9.28
C GLU A 177 5.21 -4.92 10.44
N SER A 178 3.92 -5.19 10.19
CA SER A 178 2.89 -5.19 11.25
C SER A 178 2.77 -3.87 12.02
N ASN A 179 3.16 -2.75 11.39
CA ASN A 179 3.04 -1.42 11.99
C ASN A 179 1.65 -0.83 11.74
N THR A 180 1.25 0.08 12.61
CA THR A 180 0.07 0.93 12.42
C THR A 180 0.54 2.36 12.19
N LEU A 181 0.22 2.91 11.02
CA LEU A 181 0.51 4.27 10.61
C LEU A 181 -0.82 5.02 10.45
N ASP A 182 -1.04 6.09 11.20
CA ASP A 182 -2.32 6.80 11.22
C ASP A 182 -2.16 8.32 11.34
N ASP A 183 -3.24 9.08 11.08
CA ASP A 183 -3.26 10.56 11.12
C ASP A 183 -2.04 11.18 10.43
N TRP A 184 -1.96 11.01 9.12
CA TRP A 184 -0.79 11.45 8.38
C TRP A 184 -1.11 12.37 7.22
N GLY A 185 -0.05 13.07 6.80
CA GLY A 185 -0.09 13.97 5.67
C GLY A 185 -0.79 15.30 5.97
N GLY A 186 -1.14 16.01 4.89
CA GLY A 186 -1.58 17.40 4.94
C GLY A 186 -0.55 18.38 4.37
N PHE A 187 0.62 17.88 3.96
CA PHE A 187 1.65 18.66 3.26
C PHE A 187 2.22 17.92 2.05
N LEU A 188 2.88 18.67 1.16
CA LEU A 188 3.39 18.16 -0.13
C LEU A 188 4.44 17.06 0.06
N TYR A 189 4.30 15.99 -0.73
CA TYR A 189 5.23 14.85 -0.80
C TYR A 189 5.38 14.07 0.51
N SER A 190 4.41 14.19 1.42
CA SER A 190 4.33 13.36 2.61
C SER A 190 3.83 11.95 2.28
N GLY A 191 4.21 10.97 3.08
CA GLY A 191 3.89 9.56 2.82
C GLY A 191 3.83 8.72 4.06
N GLY A 192 3.16 7.57 3.99
CA GLY A 192 3.21 6.56 5.05
C GLY A 192 4.62 5.99 5.16
N ILE A 193 5.06 5.33 4.08
CA ILE A 193 6.39 4.72 3.96
C ILE A 193 7.04 5.20 2.67
N ALA A 194 8.25 5.76 2.77
CA ALA A 194 9.06 6.19 1.63
C ALA A 194 10.36 5.38 1.55
N ILE A 195 10.69 4.90 0.36
CA ILE A 195 11.91 4.16 0.06
C ILE A 195 12.70 4.94 -1.00
N GLY A 196 13.81 5.54 -0.57
CA GLY A 196 14.61 6.47 -1.35
C GLY A 196 13.98 7.85 -1.51
N LYS A 197 14.52 8.62 -2.46
CA LYS A 197 14.07 9.96 -2.86
C LYS A 197 14.27 10.18 -4.36
N ALA A 198 13.73 11.28 -4.87
CA ALA A 198 13.61 11.51 -6.31
C ALA A 198 14.94 11.66 -7.08
N ASP A 199 15.98 12.14 -6.41
CA ASP A 199 17.33 12.38 -6.94
C ASP A 199 18.30 11.21 -6.70
N ASP A 200 17.81 10.07 -6.20
CA ASP A 200 18.63 8.88 -6.01
C ASP A 200 19.11 8.27 -7.34
N ASP A 201 20.27 7.62 -7.29
CA ASP A 201 20.76 6.82 -8.42
C ASP A 201 19.95 5.53 -8.52
N ARG A 202 18.93 5.54 -9.37
CA ARG A 202 18.00 4.42 -9.58
C ARG A 202 18.68 3.15 -10.08
N ASN A 203 19.87 3.24 -10.66
CA ASN A 203 20.59 2.08 -11.18
C ASN A 203 21.56 1.47 -10.17
N SER A 204 21.76 2.12 -9.02
CA SER A 204 22.70 1.65 -8.00
C SER A 204 22.27 0.38 -7.29
N HIS A 205 20.96 0.07 -7.28
CA HIS A 205 20.39 -1.11 -6.63
C HIS A 205 19.35 -1.74 -7.56
N SER A 206 19.69 -2.88 -8.16
CA SER A 206 18.77 -3.60 -9.05
C SER A 206 17.87 -4.60 -8.34
N ASP A 207 18.24 -4.94 -7.11
CA ASP A 207 17.70 -6.06 -6.35
C ASP A 207 16.78 -5.56 -5.24
N VAL A 208 15.84 -6.41 -4.83
CA VAL A 208 14.92 -6.08 -3.74
C VAL A 208 15.67 -6.01 -2.41
N THR A 209 15.68 -4.83 -1.81
CA THR A 209 16.35 -4.54 -0.53
C THR A 209 15.38 -4.25 0.61
N VAL A 210 14.13 -3.91 0.30
CA VAL A 210 13.11 -3.52 1.28
C VAL A 210 11.84 -4.34 1.11
N GLU A 211 11.29 -4.78 2.25
CA GLU A 211 10.02 -5.47 2.31
C GLU A 211 9.04 -4.78 3.27
N VAL A 212 7.89 -4.37 2.74
CA VAL A 212 6.81 -3.70 3.46
C VAL A 212 5.66 -4.67 3.61
N ARG A 213 5.45 -5.21 4.81
CA ARG A 213 4.55 -6.35 5.02
C ARG A 213 3.52 -6.13 6.12
N ARG A 214 2.25 -6.46 5.86
CA ARG A 214 1.21 -6.50 6.92
C ARG A 214 1.04 -5.21 7.71
N ASN A 215 1.39 -4.05 7.12
CA ASN A 215 1.17 -2.77 7.77
C ASN A 215 -0.26 -2.28 7.56
N ARG A 216 -0.78 -1.54 8.54
CA ARG A 216 -2.06 -0.83 8.45
C ARG A 216 -1.78 0.66 8.34
N ILE A 217 -2.08 1.25 7.18
CA ILE A 217 -1.84 2.67 6.89
C ILE A 217 -3.19 3.35 6.67
N THR A 218 -3.62 4.16 7.64
CA THR A 218 -4.97 4.75 7.67
C THR A 218 -4.93 6.24 7.95
N GLY A 219 -6.08 6.92 7.89
CA GLY A 219 -6.18 8.32 8.31
C GLY A 219 -5.30 9.26 7.47
N GLY A 220 -5.11 8.92 6.19
CA GLY A 220 -4.37 9.76 5.26
C GLY A 220 -5.14 11.03 4.89
N PRO A 221 -4.47 11.95 4.16
CA PRO A 221 -5.07 13.22 3.77
C PRO A 221 -6.23 13.00 2.79
N THR A 222 -7.24 13.86 2.82
CA THR A 222 -8.44 13.75 1.95
C THR A 222 -8.55 14.86 0.91
N THR A 223 -7.61 15.81 0.88
CA THR A 223 -7.64 16.97 -0.03
C THR A 223 -6.85 16.74 -1.31
N GLU A 224 -7.42 17.11 -2.46
CA GLU A 224 -6.95 16.75 -3.82
C GLU A 224 -5.62 17.40 -4.25
N THR A 225 -5.16 18.44 -3.57
CA THR A 225 -4.01 19.23 -4.02
C THR A 225 -2.66 18.69 -3.55
N ILE A 226 -2.58 17.44 -3.09
CA ILE A 226 -1.40 16.93 -2.38
C ILE A 226 -0.88 15.62 -2.98
N TYR A 227 0.39 15.62 -3.38
CA TYR A 227 1.09 14.45 -3.95
C TYR A 227 1.53 13.47 -2.85
N ASN A 228 0.58 12.76 -2.24
CA ASN A 228 0.87 11.79 -1.18
C ASN A 228 0.86 10.35 -1.66
N ALA A 229 1.55 9.50 -0.91
CA ALA A 229 1.53 8.06 -1.13
C ALA A 229 1.54 7.29 0.19
N ALA A 230 0.67 6.29 0.36
CA ALA A 230 0.75 5.43 1.54
C ALA A 230 2.08 4.66 1.55
N VAL A 231 2.49 4.13 0.39
CA VAL A 231 3.83 3.61 0.14
C VAL A 231 4.38 4.20 -1.16
N GLN A 232 5.55 4.83 -1.11
CA GLN A 232 6.28 5.33 -2.28
C GLN A 232 7.66 4.70 -2.35
N SER A 233 8.07 4.27 -3.54
CA SER A 233 9.43 3.78 -3.75
C SER A 233 10.11 4.33 -4.99
N PHE A 234 11.40 4.64 -4.84
CA PHE A 234 12.36 4.94 -5.89
C PHE A 234 13.35 3.78 -6.13
N HIS A 235 13.29 2.70 -5.33
CA HIS A 235 14.15 1.50 -5.43
C HIS A 235 13.37 0.19 -5.35
N PRO A 236 13.87 -0.94 -5.89
CA PRO A 236 13.13 -2.20 -5.92
C PRO A 236 12.69 -2.68 -4.54
N PHE A 237 11.42 -3.01 -4.40
CA PHE A 237 10.81 -3.39 -3.12
C PHE A 237 9.70 -4.43 -3.28
N ILE A 238 9.37 -5.06 -2.15
CA ILE A 238 8.17 -5.90 -2.02
C ILE A 238 7.16 -5.20 -1.11
N ALA A 239 5.89 -5.14 -1.53
CA ALA A 239 4.77 -4.80 -0.67
C ALA A 239 3.76 -5.94 -0.62
N TYR A 240 3.58 -6.52 0.57
CA TYR A 240 2.74 -7.71 0.74
C TYR A 240 1.80 -7.64 1.94
N GLY A 241 0.51 -7.93 1.74
CA GLY A 241 -0.43 -8.09 2.85
C GLY A 241 -0.76 -6.80 3.59
N ASN A 242 -0.48 -5.62 3.02
CA ASN A 242 -0.75 -4.34 3.68
C ASN A 242 -2.21 -3.93 3.48
N TYR A 243 -2.75 -3.21 4.47
CA TYR A 243 -4.07 -2.60 4.41
C TYR A 243 -3.92 -1.08 4.37
N VAL A 244 -4.44 -0.45 3.32
CA VAL A 244 -4.45 1.00 3.15
C VAL A 244 -5.91 1.47 3.14
N HIS A 245 -6.24 2.42 4.02
CA HIS A 245 -7.58 3.00 4.05
C HIS A 245 -7.54 4.52 4.12
N THR A 246 -8.18 5.15 3.13
CA THR A 246 -8.26 6.60 2.98
C THR A 246 -6.93 7.26 2.69
N VAL A 247 -6.68 7.56 1.41
CA VAL A 247 -5.59 8.43 0.97
C VAL A 247 -6.02 9.21 -0.26
N ASN A 248 -5.88 10.53 -0.22
CA ASN A 248 -5.97 11.42 -1.38
C ASN A 248 -4.54 11.66 -1.90
N GLY A 249 -4.26 10.95 -3.00
CA GLY A 249 -2.93 10.62 -3.47
C GLY A 249 -2.97 9.20 -4.03
N THR A 250 -1.96 8.40 -3.70
CA THR A 250 -1.83 7.02 -4.19
C THR A 250 -1.65 6.06 -3.03
N ALA A 251 -2.17 4.83 -3.14
CA ALA A 251 -1.90 3.83 -2.10
C ALA A 251 -0.49 3.27 -2.27
N PHE A 252 -0.18 2.74 -3.45
CA PHE A 252 1.15 2.25 -3.79
C PHE A 252 1.67 2.98 -5.01
N GLN A 253 2.72 3.79 -4.84
CA GLN A 253 3.40 4.48 -5.92
C GLN A 253 4.80 3.92 -6.15
N ASN A 254 4.97 3.33 -7.33
CA ASN A 254 6.24 2.77 -7.74
C ASN A 254 6.90 3.63 -8.84
N LYS A 255 8.13 4.09 -8.59
CA LYS A 255 8.96 4.86 -9.54
C LYS A 255 10.23 4.12 -9.96
N THR A 256 10.28 2.81 -9.73
CA THR A 256 11.44 1.95 -9.95
C THR A 256 11.05 0.68 -10.71
N PHE A 257 12.02 -0.18 -10.98
CA PHE A 257 11.84 -1.45 -11.69
C PHE A 257 11.82 -2.65 -10.73
N ASN A 258 11.50 -3.83 -11.26
CA ASN A 258 11.58 -5.14 -10.56
C ASN A 258 10.88 -5.20 -9.19
N SER A 259 9.87 -4.38 -8.94
CA SER A 259 9.13 -4.40 -7.67
C SER A 259 7.95 -5.36 -7.75
N TYR A 260 7.59 -5.91 -6.60
CA TYR A 260 6.49 -6.87 -6.46
C TYR A 260 5.48 -6.40 -5.40
N ILE A 261 4.29 -6.04 -5.84
CA ILE A 261 3.22 -5.52 -4.99
C ILE A 261 2.06 -6.51 -5.05
N ALA A 262 1.83 -7.25 -3.96
CA ALA A 262 0.83 -8.32 -3.97
C ALA A 262 0.04 -8.48 -2.68
N CYS A 263 -1.17 -9.01 -2.79
CA CYS A 263 -2.00 -9.34 -1.62
C CYS A 263 -2.29 -8.15 -0.70
N ASN A 264 -2.29 -6.93 -1.24
CA ASN A 264 -2.64 -5.74 -0.48
C ASN A 264 -4.13 -5.44 -0.64
N GLU A 265 -4.70 -4.79 0.36
CA GLU A 265 -6.06 -4.27 0.33
C GLU A 265 -6.02 -2.75 0.38
N VAL A 266 -6.74 -2.12 -0.54
CA VAL A 266 -6.85 -0.66 -0.65
C VAL A 266 -8.33 -0.27 -0.67
N VAL A 267 -8.70 0.61 0.25
CA VAL A 267 -10.06 1.08 0.42
C VAL A 267 -10.07 2.60 0.48
N ASN A 268 -11.05 3.25 -0.18
CA ASN A 268 -11.18 4.71 -0.16
C ASN A 268 -9.93 5.47 -0.67
N ASN A 269 -9.29 5.01 -1.74
CA ASN A 269 -8.23 5.78 -2.41
C ASN A 269 -8.86 6.87 -3.29
N LEU A 270 -8.71 8.13 -2.90
CA LEU A 270 -9.40 9.27 -3.49
C LEU A 270 -8.61 9.97 -4.62
N GLY A 271 -7.34 9.61 -4.84
CA GLY A 271 -6.44 10.28 -5.79
C GLY A 271 -5.99 9.43 -6.98
N ASP A 272 -4.74 9.63 -7.42
CA ASP A 272 -4.10 9.14 -8.67
C ASP A 272 -3.86 7.62 -8.77
N GLY A 273 -4.76 6.79 -8.27
CA GLY A 273 -4.73 5.33 -8.42
C GLY A 273 -4.24 4.59 -7.18
N ALA A 274 -4.89 3.48 -6.88
CA ALA A 274 -4.49 2.58 -5.80
C ALA A 274 -3.20 1.81 -6.15
N LEU A 275 -3.11 1.27 -7.37
CA LEU A 275 -1.90 0.62 -7.90
C LEU A 275 -1.26 1.52 -8.95
N TYR A 276 -0.31 2.35 -8.53
CA TYR A 276 0.29 3.36 -9.39
C TYR A 276 1.71 3.00 -9.84
N ASN A 277 1.85 2.59 -11.09
CA ASN A 277 3.14 2.47 -11.76
C ASN A 277 3.52 3.81 -12.41
N ARG A 278 4.24 4.66 -11.66
CA ARG A 278 4.60 6.02 -12.10
C ARG A 278 5.73 6.04 -13.12
N SER A 279 6.67 5.11 -13.04
CA SER A 279 7.74 4.95 -14.03
C SER A 279 8.42 3.58 -13.91
N SER A 280 9.21 3.25 -14.94
CA SER A 280 10.08 2.07 -15.00
C SER A 280 9.37 0.73 -15.25
N SER A 281 10.16 -0.33 -15.39
CA SER A 281 9.80 -1.55 -16.10
C SER A 281 9.79 -2.79 -15.20
N ASN A 282 9.17 -3.88 -15.66
CA ASN A 282 9.17 -5.21 -15.02
C ASN A 282 8.58 -5.23 -13.60
N ASN A 283 7.66 -4.32 -13.30
CA ASN A 283 6.93 -4.35 -12.03
C ASN A 283 5.73 -5.26 -12.12
N VAL A 284 5.43 -5.93 -11.01
CA VAL A 284 4.36 -6.91 -10.92
C VAL A 284 3.39 -6.53 -9.81
N TRP A 285 2.11 -6.49 -10.16
CA TRP A 285 1.00 -6.10 -9.30
C TRP A 285 -0.01 -7.24 -9.24
N GLU A 286 -0.01 -8.01 -8.16
CA GLU A 286 -0.70 -9.30 -8.12
C GLU A 286 -1.63 -9.52 -6.95
N TYR A 287 -2.82 -10.06 -7.22
CA TYR A 287 -3.74 -10.48 -6.16
C TYR A 287 -4.04 -9.36 -5.14
N ASN A 288 -4.13 -8.11 -5.58
CA ASN A 288 -4.54 -7.01 -4.72
C ASN A 288 -6.07 -6.83 -4.78
N LEU A 289 -6.64 -6.39 -3.66
CA LEU A 289 -8.04 -6.03 -3.52
C LEU A 289 -8.18 -4.51 -3.47
N ILE A 290 -9.02 -3.93 -4.32
CA ILE A 290 -9.23 -2.49 -4.37
C ILE A 290 -10.71 -2.19 -4.42
N HIS A 291 -11.19 -1.32 -3.54
CA HIS A 291 -12.58 -0.89 -3.58
C HIS A 291 -12.87 0.48 -2.98
N ASP A 292 -14.10 0.94 -3.23
CA ASP A 292 -14.62 2.25 -2.81
C ASP A 292 -13.66 3.39 -3.18
N SER A 293 -12.98 3.27 -4.32
CA SER A 293 -11.82 4.09 -4.69
C SER A 293 -12.05 4.83 -5.99
N TYR A 294 -11.45 6.00 -6.16
CA TYR A 294 -11.57 6.76 -7.40
C TYR A 294 -11.00 6.01 -8.61
N LEU A 295 -9.80 5.44 -8.47
CA LEU A 295 -9.08 4.77 -9.56
C LEU A 295 -8.37 3.52 -9.06
N GLY A 296 -8.61 2.38 -9.72
CA GLY A 296 -7.97 1.10 -9.40
C GLY A 296 -6.50 1.06 -9.83
N ILE A 297 -6.27 0.90 -11.12
CA ILE A 297 -4.92 0.86 -11.72
C ILE A 297 -4.57 2.20 -12.35
N ASP A 298 -3.39 2.75 -12.08
CA ASP A 298 -2.82 3.84 -12.85
C ASP A 298 -1.44 3.43 -13.39
N HIS A 299 -1.30 3.35 -14.70
CA HIS A 299 -0.04 3.01 -15.36
C HIS A 299 0.44 4.20 -16.18
N PHE A 300 1.54 4.81 -15.78
CA PHE A 300 2.03 6.05 -16.38
C PHE A 300 2.99 5.83 -17.54
N THR A 301 3.97 4.95 -17.35
CA THR A 301 5.04 4.63 -18.32
C THR A 301 5.84 3.42 -17.86
N GLY A 302 6.53 2.76 -18.78
CA GLY A 302 7.40 1.61 -18.51
C GLY A 302 7.12 0.40 -19.41
N ASP A 303 8.07 -0.51 -19.45
CA ASP A 303 8.03 -1.72 -20.26
C ASP A 303 7.80 -2.99 -19.41
N GLY A 304 7.09 -3.99 -19.93
CA GLY A 304 7.06 -5.34 -19.31
C GLY A 304 6.35 -5.41 -17.96
N ASN A 305 5.49 -4.45 -17.64
CA ASN A 305 4.75 -4.42 -16.38
C ASN A 305 3.56 -5.40 -16.43
N VAL A 306 3.23 -6.00 -15.29
CA VAL A 306 2.16 -7.02 -15.17
C VAL A 306 1.17 -6.65 -14.08
N PHE A 307 -0.11 -6.62 -14.40
CA PHE A 307 -1.22 -6.53 -13.45
C PHE A 307 -2.03 -7.82 -13.54
N ARG A 308 -1.97 -8.67 -12.51
CA ARG A 308 -2.56 -10.00 -12.59
C ARG A 308 -3.33 -10.44 -11.35
N GLY A 309 -4.48 -11.08 -11.54
CA GLY A 309 -5.23 -11.70 -10.44
C GLY A 309 -5.82 -10.72 -9.43
N ASN A 310 -5.83 -9.41 -9.74
CA ASN A 310 -6.38 -8.39 -8.85
C ASN A 310 -7.91 -8.40 -8.90
N VAL A 311 -8.54 -7.98 -7.80
CA VAL A 311 -9.98 -7.77 -7.70
C VAL A 311 -10.22 -6.29 -7.44
N ILE A 312 -10.88 -5.62 -8.39
CA ILE A 312 -11.15 -4.18 -8.33
C ILE A 312 -12.64 -3.97 -8.46
N TYR A 313 -13.25 -3.35 -7.46
CA TYR A 313 -14.69 -3.13 -7.48
C TYR A 313 -15.14 -1.83 -6.86
N ASP A 314 -16.36 -1.38 -7.18
CA ASP A 314 -16.92 -0.12 -6.68
C ASP A 314 -15.95 1.05 -6.78
N THR A 315 -15.33 1.19 -7.97
CA THR A 315 -14.45 2.32 -8.27
C THR A 315 -15.11 3.32 -9.22
N ASP A 316 -14.66 4.57 -9.25
CA ASP A 316 -15.15 5.49 -10.30
C ASP A 316 -14.58 5.12 -11.68
N TYR A 317 -13.32 4.66 -11.70
CA TYR A 317 -12.62 4.16 -12.87
C TYR A 317 -11.88 2.86 -12.56
N ILE A 318 -11.92 1.91 -13.50
CA ILE A 318 -11.19 0.63 -13.35
C ILE A 318 -9.69 0.89 -13.41
N GLY A 319 -9.26 1.64 -14.43
CA GLY A 319 -7.86 1.98 -14.56
C GLY A 319 -7.58 3.07 -15.60
N ARG A 320 -6.32 3.49 -15.66
CA ARG A 320 -5.79 4.51 -16.55
C ARG A 320 -4.45 4.05 -17.12
N ILE A 321 -4.27 4.19 -18.43
CA ILE A 321 -3.00 3.95 -19.11
C ILE A 321 -2.57 5.24 -19.78
N LYS A 322 -1.37 5.71 -19.44
CA LYS A 322 -0.72 6.86 -20.05
C LYS A 322 0.47 6.40 -20.90
N ASN A 323 1.04 7.29 -21.69
CA ASN A 323 2.11 6.97 -22.64
C ASN A 323 3.26 7.98 -22.58
N HIS A 324 3.49 8.58 -21.43
CA HIS A 324 4.58 9.55 -21.26
C HIS A 324 5.93 8.88 -21.49
N GLN A 325 6.93 9.63 -21.97
CA GLN A 325 8.30 9.14 -22.19
C GLN A 325 8.83 8.30 -21.00
N PRO A 326 9.38 7.08 -21.23
CA PRO A 326 9.70 6.45 -22.53
C PRO A 326 8.51 5.83 -23.32
N GLY A 327 7.34 5.70 -22.70
CA GLY A 327 6.14 5.07 -23.25
C GLY A 327 5.70 3.86 -22.42
N SER A 328 4.53 3.33 -22.72
CA SER A 328 3.96 2.15 -22.07
C SER A 328 3.91 0.99 -23.05
N THR A 329 4.82 0.03 -22.85
CA THR A 329 5.02 -1.07 -23.78
C THR A 329 5.00 -2.43 -23.07
N ASN A 330 4.61 -3.49 -23.78
CA ASN A 330 4.58 -4.86 -23.27
C ASN A 330 3.85 -5.00 -21.91
N LEU A 331 2.72 -4.30 -21.77
CA LEU A 331 1.91 -4.28 -20.55
C LEU A 331 0.97 -5.50 -20.56
N LEU A 332 1.03 -6.34 -19.54
CA LEU A 332 0.11 -7.47 -19.40
C LEU A 332 -0.93 -7.19 -18.32
N ILE A 333 -2.20 -7.27 -18.66
CA ILE A 333 -3.33 -7.20 -17.74
C ILE A 333 -4.06 -8.54 -17.83
N GLU A 334 -3.87 -9.39 -16.82
CA GLU A 334 -4.25 -10.79 -16.88
C GLU A 334 -5.08 -11.29 -15.70
N SER A 335 -6.12 -12.08 -15.93
CA SER A 335 -6.85 -12.81 -14.88
C SER A 335 -7.36 -11.93 -13.74
N ASN A 336 -7.61 -10.64 -14.00
CA ASN A 336 -8.18 -9.73 -13.03
C ASN A 336 -9.72 -9.84 -13.06
N THR A 337 -10.34 -9.54 -11.92
CA THR A 337 -11.80 -9.39 -11.81
C THR A 337 -12.14 -7.93 -11.55
N PHE A 338 -12.92 -7.36 -12.45
CA PHE A 338 -13.42 -5.99 -12.35
C PHE A 338 -14.93 -6.06 -12.12
N TYR A 339 -15.41 -5.55 -11.00
CA TYR A 339 -16.84 -5.49 -10.70
C TYR A 339 -17.25 -4.04 -10.45
N ASN A 340 -18.04 -3.44 -11.31
CA ASN A 340 -18.34 -2.02 -11.14
C ASN A 340 -19.73 -1.62 -11.58
N THR A 341 -20.44 -0.96 -10.66
CA THR A 341 -21.76 -0.42 -10.90
C THR A 341 -21.74 1.01 -11.42
N SER A 342 -20.60 1.71 -11.37
CA SER A 342 -20.51 3.08 -11.86
C SER A 342 -20.64 3.13 -13.38
N ALA A 343 -21.37 4.12 -13.88
CA ALA A 343 -21.49 4.38 -15.32
C ALA A 343 -20.20 4.93 -15.96
N SER A 344 -19.26 5.43 -15.14
CA SER A 344 -17.94 5.89 -15.57
C SER A 344 -16.86 4.82 -15.46
N ALA A 345 -17.20 3.61 -15.04
CA ALA A 345 -16.28 2.52 -14.71
C ALA A 345 -15.60 1.86 -15.92
N GLY A 346 -14.90 2.66 -16.71
CA GLY A 346 -14.09 2.22 -17.84
C GLY A 346 -12.60 2.42 -17.61
N TRP A 347 -11.85 2.21 -18.69
CA TRP A 347 -10.44 2.56 -18.77
C TRP A 347 -10.26 3.96 -19.35
N ILE A 348 -9.36 4.74 -18.74
CA ILE A 348 -8.92 6.03 -19.27
C ILE A 348 -7.67 5.82 -20.12
N TRP A 349 -7.73 6.22 -21.38
CA TRP A 349 -6.57 6.30 -22.27
C TRP A 349 -6.05 7.73 -22.29
N ASP A 350 -4.94 7.98 -21.60
CA ASP A 350 -4.33 9.30 -21.48
C ASP A 350 -3.12 9.38 -22.41
N SER A 351 -3.40 9.58 -23.71
CA SER A 351 -2.36 9.73 -24.71
C SER A 351 -1.75 11.14 -24.66
N SER A 352 -0.67 11.32 -23.91
CA SER A 352 0.28 12.41 -24.11
C SER A 352 0.97 12.28 -25.47
N SER A 353 1.25 13.39 -26.13
CA SER A 353 1.81 13.40 -27.50
C SER A 353 3.29 12.98 -27.57
N ASP A 354 3.89 12.57 -26.46
CA ASP A 354 5.32 12.44 -26.31
C ASP A 354 5.83 11.01 -26.16
N GLY A 355 5.00 9.96 -25.97
CA GLY A 355 5.49 8.57 -26.02
C GLY A 355 4.51 7.59 -26.65
N SER A 356 4.89 6.31 -26.72
CA SER A 356 4.13 5.26 -27.42
C SER A 356 3.34 4.37 -26.46
N ILE A 357 2.16 3.91 -26.89
CA ILE A 357 1.47 2.74 -26.31
C ILE A 357 1.61 1.60 -27.31
N SER A 358 2.17 0.46 -26.91
CA SER A 358 2.22 -0.74 -27.75
C SER A 358 2.23 -2.04 -26.94
N ASN A 359 1.77 -3.14 -27.56
CA ASN A 359 1.76 -4.48 -26.94
C ASN A 359 1.09 -4.53 -25.56
N VAL A 360 -0.06 -3.87 -25.40
CA VAL A 360 -0.91 -3.98 -24.22
C VAL A 360 -1.79 -5.21 -24.36
N VAL A 361 -1.53 -6.25 -23.57
CA VAL A 361 -2.22 -7.54 -23.66
C VAL A 361 -3.25 -7.68 -22.55
N TRP A 362 -4.51 -7.90 -22.91
CA TRP A 362 -5.60 -8.20 -22.00
C TRP A 362 -5.97 -9.67 -22.10
N ARG A 363 -5.68 -10.45 -21.06
CA ARG A 363 -5.87 -11.91 -21.11
C ARG A 363 -6.69 -12.44 -19.94
N SER A 364 -7.71 -13.27 -20.22
CA SER A 364 -8.43 -14.03 -19.18
C SER A 364 -9.07 -13.17 -18.06
N ASN A 365 -9.32 -11.89 -18.29
CA ASN A 365 -9.95 -11.03 -17.30
C ASN A 365 -11.46 -11.23 -17.28
N LEU A 366 -12.07 -10.89 -16.15
CA LEU A 366 -13.51 -10.93 -15.91
C LEU A 366 -14.01 -9.51 -15.67
N PHE A 367 -14.91 -9.03 -16.53
CA PHE A 367 -15.52 -7.70 -16.45
C PHE A 367 -17.00 -7.82 -16.13
N HIS A 368 -17.40 -7.42 -14.94
CA HIS A 368 -18.80 -7.20 -14.55
C HIS A 368 -19.07 -5.70 -14.56
N THR A 369 -19.63 -5.17 -15.65
CA THR A 369 -19.88 -3.72 -15.78
C THR A 369 -21.34 -3.45 -16.14
N ILE A 370 -21.95 -2.44 -15.52
CA ILE A 370 -23.33 -2.07 -15.86
C ILE A 370 -23.43 -1.50 -17.27
N HIS A 371 -22.42 -0.73 -17.70
CA HIS A 371 -22.41 -0.08 -19.01
C HIS A 371 -21.37 -0.74 -19.91
N GLY A 372 -21.79 -1.13 -21.13
CA GLY A 372 -21.06 -2.03 -22.03
C GLY A 372 -19.72 -1.51 -22.59
N GLU A 373 -19.21 -0.37 -22.13
CA GLU A 373 -18.05 0.34 -22.67
C GLU A 373 -16.78 0.09 -21.82
N ALA A 374 -16.64 -1.13 -21.28
CA ALA A 374 -15.59 -1.45 -20.31
C ALA A 374 -14.16 -1.12 -20.78
N ILE A 375 -13.89 -1.18 -22.10
CA ILE A 375 -12.56 -0.99 -22.70
C ILE A 375 -12.59 0.04 -23.86
N GLU A 376 -13.62 0.90 -23.96
CA GLU A 376 -13.91 1.60 -25.22
C GLU A 376 -12.96 2.78 -25.55
N SER A 377 -11.96 2.52 -26.41
CA SER A 377 -11.54 3.37 -27.54
C SER A 377 -10.46 2.67 -28.36
N PRO A 378 -10.56 2.66 -29.70
CA PRO A 378 -9.59 1.99 -30.55
C PRO A 378 -8.30 2.81 -30.60
N VAL A 379 -7.27 2.38 -29.85
CA VAL A 379 -5.89 2.65 -30.24
C VAL A 379 -5.51 1.51 -31.19
N PRO A 380 -5.64 1.65 -32.52
CA PRO A 380 -5.78 0.52 -33.45
C PRO A 380 -4.54 -0.38 -33.61
N TYR A 381 -3.46 -0.10 -32.87
CA TYR A 381 -2.15 -0.72 -33.03
C TYR A 381 -1.49 -1.09 -31.70
N ALA A 382 -2.19 -0.96 -30.58
CA ALA A 382 -1.58 -1.02 -29.27
C ALA A 382 -2.01 -2.18 -28.38
N TRP A 383 -3.01 -2.98 -28.77
CA TRP A 383 -3.57 -4.00 -27.88
C TRP A 383 -3.84 -5.36 -28.52
N ASP A 384 -3.73 -6.41 -27.70
CA ASP A 384 -4.20 -7.76 -28.01
C ASP A 384 -5.15 -8.21 -26.89
N GLU A 385 -6.34 -8.69 -27.25
CA GLU A 385 -7.27 -9.27 -26.29
C GLU A 385 -7.36 -10.80 -26.50
N TYR A 386 -7.48 -11.58 -25.42
CA TYR A 386 -7.67 -13.01 -25.53
C TYR A 386 -8.42 -13.59 -24.32
N ALA A 387 -9.47 -14.38 -24.58
CA ALA A 387 -10.18 -15.16 -23.57
C ALA A 387 -10.78 -14.36 -22.39
N ASN A 388 -11.13 -13.08 -22.59
CA ASN A 388 -11.77 -12.27 -21.55
C ASN A 388 -13.27 -12.62 -21.44
N GLY A 389 -13.84 -12.54 -20.24
CA GLY A 389 -15.27 -12.68 -19.98
C GLY A 389 -15.92 -11.34 -19.67
N PHE A 390 -16.92 -10.95 -20.45
CA PHE A 390 -17.70 -9.73 -20.24
C PHE A 390 -19.12 -10.07 -19.80
N TYR A 391 -19.53 -9.49 -18.68
CA TYR A 391 -20.81 -9.70 -18.00
C TYR A 391 -21.46 -8.33 -17.87
N GLN A 392 -22.39 -8.03 -18.77
CA GLN A 392 -22.90 -6.67 -18.98
C GLN A 392 -24.43 -6.60 -18.91
N THR A 393 -24.96 -5.45 -18.48
CA THR A 393 -26.42 -5.24 -18.44
C THR A 393 -26.97 -4.71 -19.78
N SER A 394 -26.11 -4.13 -20.62
CA SER A 394 -26.44 -3.62 -21.94
C SER A 394 -25.38 -4.00 -22.97
N ARG A 395 -25.76 -4.08 -24.25
CA ARG A 395 -24.78 -4.26 -25.34
C ARG A 395 -23.85 -3.03 -25.44
N PRO A 396 -22.56 -3.24 -25.74
CA PRO A 396 -21.67 -2.16 -26.15
C PRO A 396 -22.23 -1.44 -27.39
N SER A 397 -22.00 -0.14 -27.47
CA SER A 397 -22.42 0.68 -28.61
C SER A 397 -21.60 0.35 -29.88
N SER A 398 -20.40 -0.22 -29.73
CA SER A 398 -19.57 -0.75 -30.80
C SER A 398 -19.14 -2.22 -30.55
N THR A 399 -19.42 -3.15 -31.48
CA THR A 399 -19.00 -4.57 -31.38
C THR A 399 -17.62 -4.84 -32.02
N THR A 400 -16.98 -3.80 -32.55
CA THR A 400 -15.63 -3.86 -33.11
C THR A 400 -14.62 -3.80 -31.97
N GLY A 401 -14.27 -4.92 -31.35
CA GLY A 401 -13.28 -4.89 -30.28
C GLY A 401 -12.96 -6.23 -29.63
N TYR A 402 -13.94 -7.12 -29.48
CA TYR A 402 -13.67 -8.39 -28.80
C TYR A 402 -12.92 -9.36 -29.71
N ALA A 403 -11.68 -9.63 -29.31
CA ALA A 403 -10.82 -10.58 -30.01
C ALA A 403 -11.23 -12.05 -29.77
N THR A 404 -10.59 -12.94 -30.52
CA THR A 404 -10.83 -14.39 -30.52
C THR A 404 -10.82 -14.99 -29.11
N GLY A 405 -11.85 -15.78 -28.79
CA GLY A 405 -11.94 -16.53 -27.53
C GLY A 405 -12.58 -15.78 -26.36
N SER A 406 -12.82 -14.46 -26.48
CA SER A 406 -13.58 -13.71 -25.48
C SER A 406 -15.07 -14.05 -25.52
N SER A 407 -15.73 -14.01 -24.35
CA SER A 407 -17.17 -14.27 -24.21
C SER A 407 -17.91 -13.03 -23.72
N VAL A 408 -19.12 -12.81 -24.23
CA VAL A 408 -20.00 -11.72 -23.79
C VAL A 408 -21.32 -12.33 -23.33
N THR A 409 -21.63 -12.15 -22.06
CA THR A 409 -22.89 -12.54 -21.42
C THR A 409 -23.67 -11.27 -21.10
N LEU A 410 -24.88 -11.17 -21.65
CA LEU A 410 -25.81 -10.08 -21.35
C LEU A 410 -26.84 -10.59 -20.36
N ASP A 411 -26.78 -10.11 -19.12
CA ASP A 411 -27.81 -10.42 -18.13
C ASP A 411 -28.12 -9.14 -17.32
N PRO A 412 -29.32 -8.56 -17.47
CA PRO A 412 -29.71 -7.33 -16.79
C PRO A 412 -29.78 -7.49 -15.27
N ARG A 413 -29.79 -8.72 -14.74
CA ARG A 413 -29.74 -9.00 -13.29
C ARG A 413 -28.33 -8.83 -12.70
N LEU A 414 -27.30 -8.74 -13.55
CA LEU A 414 -25.91 -8.48 -13.12
C LEU A 414 -25.67 -7.01 -12.72
N ALA A 415 -26.69 -6.15 -12.83
CA ALA A 415 -26.68 -4.81 -12.27
C ALA A 415 -26.57 -4.82 -10.74
N ASP A 416 -27.05 -5.89 -10.11
CA ASP A 416 -26.96 -6.09 -8.68
C ASP A 416 -25.76 -7.00 -8.37
N LEU A 417 -24.98 -6.62 -7.36
CA LEU A 417 -23.94 -7.49 -6.78
C LEU A 417 -24.57 -8.83 -6.41
N PRO A 418 -23.90 -9.98 -6.65
CA PRO A 418 -24.32 -11.25 -6.08
C PRO A 418 -24.60 -11.06 -4.58
N ALA A 419 -25.72 -11.60 -4.07
CA ALA A 419 -26.16 -11.33 -2.69
C ALA A 419 -25.19 -11.84 -1.61
N ASP A 420 -24.21 -12.66 -1.99
CA ASP A 420 -23.08 -13.16 -1.21
C ASP A 420 -21.84 -12.25 -1.25
N PHE A 421 -21.89 -11.14 -1.98
CA PHE A 421 -20.87 -10.09 -1.96
C PHE A 421 -21.05 -9.20 -0.72
N THR A 422 -20.80 -9.77 0.45
CA THR A 422 -20.73 -9.02 1.71
C THR A 422 -19.27 -8.75 2.06
N VAL A 423 -18.87 -7.48 2.01
CA VAL A 423 -17.58 -7.00 2.52
C VAL A 423 -17.67 -7.02 4.05
N LEU A 424 -16.99 -7.98 4.67
CA LEU A 424 -16.72 -7.93 6.10
C LEU A 424 -15.48 -7.05 6.30
N GLU A 425 -15.53 -6.08 7.22
CA GLU A 425 -14.30 -5.40 7.64
C GLU A 425 -13.28 -6.47 8.10
N PRO A 426 -12.02 -6.42 7.65
CA PRO A 426 -11.02 -7.39 8.07
C PRO A 426 -10.79 -7.27 9.58
N ALA A 427 -11.35 -8.20 10.36
CA ALA A 427 -10.87 -8.45 11.70
C ALA A 427 -9.42 -8.94 11.55
N MET A 428 -8.47 -8.32 12.28
CA MET A 428 -7.03 -8.64 12.26
C MET A 428 -6.66 -10.11 12.56
N MET A 429 -7.64 -11.00 12.69
CA MET A 429 -7.48 -12.44 12.73
C MET A 429 -8.52 -13.05 11.80
N SER A 430 -8.07 -13.51 10.63
CA SER A 430 -8.82 -14.26 9.61
C SER A 430 -9.85 -13.47 8.76
N MET A 431 -9.58 -13.47 7.45
CA MET A 431 -10.50 -13.19 6.32
C MET A 431 -10.82 -11.71 6.06
N GLY A 432 -9.98 -11.06 5.23
CA GLY A 432 -10.38 -9.93 4.39
C GLY A 432 -11.06 -10.44 3.12
N ALA A 433 -12.14 -9.78 2.70
CA ALA A 433 -13.03 -10.09 1.58
C ALA A 433 -13.56 -11.54 1.44
N PRO A 434 -14.76 -11.75 0.88
CA PRO A 434 -15.31 -13.10 0.69
C PRO A 434 -14.52 -13.96 -0.33
N TRP A 435 -13.52 -13.40 -1.01
CA TRP A 435 -12.73 -14.06 -2.03
C TRP A 435 -11.35 -14.39 -1.45
N PRO A 436 -11.03 -15.66 -1.17
CA PRO A 436 -9.66 -16.04 -0.85
C PRO A 436 -8.82 -15.80 -2.10
N LEU A 437 -8.15 -14.65 -2.15
CA LEU A 437 -7.11 -14.41 -3.14
C LEU A 437 -6.07 -15.52 -2.95
N PRO A 438 -5.54 -16.12 -4.02
CA PRO A 438 -4.53 -17.17 -3.93
C PRO A 438 -3.20 -16.52 -3.56
N CYS A 439 -3.15 -15.94 -2.36
CA CYS A 439 -1.99 -15.32 -1.78
C CYS A 439 -1.07 -16.44 -1.32
N PRO A 440 0.00 -16.75 -2.07
CA PRO A 440 0.98 -17.71 -1.57
C PRO A 440 1.56 -17.12 -0.28
N GLU A 441 1.72 -17.93 0.76
CA GLU A 441 2.55 -17.53 1.89
C GLU A 441 3.92 -17.15 1.35
N PHE A 442 4.33 -15.89 1.55
CA PHE A 442 5.61 -15.40 1.07
C PHE A 442 6.73 -16.00 1.93
N ASN A 443 7.15 -17.21 1.57
CA ASN A 443 8.21 -17.96 2.25
C ASN A 443 9.60 -17.49 1.83
N GLY A 444 9.87 -16.17 1.78
CA GLY A 444 11.20 -15.55 1.74
C GLY A 444 12.18 -15.90 0.60
N GLU A 445 11.93 -16.94 -0.18
CA GLU A 445 12.84 -17.53 -1.17
C GLU A 445 12.28 -17.29 -2.57
N ARG A 446 12.36 -16.05 -3.04
CA ARG A 446 12.51 -15.80 -4.47
C ARG A 446 13.82 -15.05 -4.66
N SER A 447 14.89 -15.82 -4.85
CA SER A 447 16.06 -15.38 -5.59
C SER A 447 15.69 -15.41 -7.08
N GLY A 448 15.46 -14.25 -7.66
CA GLY A 448 15.18 -14.07 -9.09
C GLY A 448 15.76 -12.75 -9.53
#